data_AF-X1MHP6-F1
#
_entry.id   AF-X1MHP6-F1
#
_cell.length_a   1.000
_cell.length_b   1.000
_cell.length_c   1.000
_cell.angle_alpha   90.00
_cell.angle_beta   90.00
_cell.angle_gamma   90.00
#
_symmetry.space_group_name_H-M   'P 1'
#
loop_
_entity.id
_entity.type
_entity.pdbx_description
1 polymer ?
#
loop_
_entity_poly.entity_id
_entity_poly.type
_entity_poly.pdbx_seq_one_letter_code
_entity_poly.pdbx_strand_id
1 'polypeptide(L)' 'YRVSDPSYMSQVIKKAARFFGASGAGICEVNRLWVYSHSFHFWTKEHLPLEIPEEYKYAVAIAIEMDYHA' A
#
# COMPACT_ATOMS: atom_id res chain seq x y z
N TYR A 1 -0.64 -17.66 4.66
CA TYR A 1 0.79 -18.04 4.74
C TYR A 1 1.40 -17.33 5.93
N ARG A 2 2.12 -18.05 6.81
CA ARG A 2 2.71 -17.47 8.03
C ARG A 2 4.13 -17.04 7.70
N VAL A 3 4.42 -15.75 7.80
CA VAL A 3 5.77 -15.21 7.63
C VAL A 3 6.61 -15.66 8.83
N SER A 4 7.69 -16.41 8.58
CA SER A 4 8.61 -16.87 9.61
C SER A 4 9.56 -15.76 10.09
N ASP A 5 9.96 -14.86 9.19
CA ASP A 5 10.81 -13.70 9.48
C ASP A 5 10.25 -12.42 8.82
N PRO A 6 9.60 -11.53 9.61
CA PRO A 6 9.08 -10.25 9.12
C PRO A 6 10.16 -9.30 8.58
N SER A 7 11.39 -9.39 9.09
CA SER A 7 12.51 -8.54 8.64
C SER A 7 12.92 -8.95 7.23
N TYR A 8 13.13 -10.25 7.00
CA TYR A 8 13.41 -10.79 5.68
C TYR A 8 12.29 -10.45 4.68
N MET A 9 11.03 -10.64 5.06
CA MET A 9 9.90 -10.30 4.19
C MET A 9 9.88 -8.82 3.82
N SER A 10 10.16 -7.94 4.79
CA SER A 10 10.26 -6.50 4.54
C SER A 10 11.36 -6.15 3.53
N GLN A 11 12.50 -6.85 3.59
CA GLN A 11 13.59 -6.67 2.62
C GLN A 11 13.19 -7.15 1.22
N VAL A 12 12.51 -8.30 1.12
CA VAL A 12 12.02 -8.84 -0.16
C VAL A 12 11.03 -7.87 -0.81
N ILE A 13 10.06 -7.35 -0.05
CA ILE A 13 9.07 -6.39 -0.54
C ILE A 13 9.77 -5.10 -1.02
N LYS A 14 10.71 -4.55 -0.24
CA LYS A 14 11.46 -3.35 -0.63
C LYS A 14 12.31 -3.58 -1.89
N LYS A 15 12.88 -4.78 -2.04
CA LYS A 15 13.63 -5.17 -3.25
C LYS A 15 12.72 -5.28 -4.47
N ALA A 16 11.53 -5.87 -4.31
CA ALA A 16 10.52 -5.93 -5.35
C ALA A 16 10.05 -4.53 -5.76
N ALA A 17 9.79 -3.63 -4.80
CA ALA A 17 9.39 -2.26 -5.10
C ALA A 17 10.44 -1.53 -5.96
N ARG A 18 11.73 -1.65 -5.62
CA ARG A 18 12.82 -1.08 -6.45
C ARG A 18 12.87 -1.70 -7.84
N PHE A 19 12.65 -3.00 -7.96
CA PHE A 19 12.61 -3.69 -9.25
C PHE A 19 11.49 -3.14 -10.16
N PHE A 20 10.35 -2.75 -9.58
CA PHE A 20 9.24 -2.11 -10.30
C PHE A 20 9.42 -0.59 -10.53
N GLY A 21 10.60 -0.03 -10.28
CA GLY A 21 10.91 1.37 -10.57
C GLY A 21 10.59 2.36 -9.44
N ALA A 22 10.36 1.88 -8.22
CA ALA A 22 10.22 2.76 -7.06
C ALA A 22 11.54 3.44 -6.69
N SER A 23 11.53 4.76 -6.55
CA SER A 23 12.65 5.53 -5.98
C SER A 23 12.77 5.30 -4.47
N GLY A 24 11.66 4.95 -3.80
CA GLY A 24 11.65 4.59 -2.38
C GLY A 24 10.47 3.67 -2.01
N ALA A 25 10.63 2.89 -0.93
CA ALA A 25 9.56 2.05 -0.40
C ALA A 25 9.60 1.98 1.13
N GLY A 26 8.46 2.23 1.76
CA GLY A 26 8.24 2.19 3.21
C GLY A 26 7.14 1.21 3.59
N ILE A 27 7.20 0.68 4.82
CA ILE A 27 6.18 -0.23 5.36
C ILE A 27 5.80 0.32 6.74
N CYS A 28 4.50 0.43 7.01
CA CYS A 28 3.95 0.90 8.28
C CYS A 28 2.68 0.13 8.66
N GLU A 29 2.25 0.25 9.91
CA GLU A 29 0.94 -0.26 10.34
C GLU A 29 -0.18 0.60 9.76
N VAL A 30 -1.30 -0.03 9.39
CA VAL A 30 -2.46 0.65 8.83
C VAL A 30 -3.16 1.43 9.95
N ASN A 31 -3.12 2.75 9.85
CA ASN A 31 -3.97 3.60 10.68
C ASN A 31 -5.33 3.81 9.97
N ARG A 32 -6.39 3.22 10.52
CA ARG A 32 -7.76 3.23 9.98
C ARG A 32 -8.36 4.63 9.85
N LEU A 33 -7.83 5.63 10.57
CA LEU A 33 -8.30 7.02 10.46
C LEU A 33 -7.97 7.67 9.11
N TRP A 34 -6.99 7.12 8.38
CA TRP A 34 -6.59 7.60 7.05
C TRP A 34 -7.27 6.83 5.92
N VAL A 35 -8.07 5.81 6.24
CA VAL A 35 -8.79 5.00 5.26
C VAL A 35 -10.11 5.70 4.94
N TYR A 36 -10.41 5.89 3.64
CA TYR A 36 -11.69 6.41 3.21
C TYR A 36 -12.84 5.51 3.64
N SER A 37 -13.95 6.10 4.10
CA SER A 37 -15.15 5.35 4.52
C SER A 37 -15.93 4.75 3.35
N HIS A 38 -15.84 5.36 2.16
CA HIS A 38 -16.57 4.94 0.97
C HIS A 38 -15.64 4.89 -0.24
N SER A 39 -15.81 3.86 -1.06
CA SER A 39 -15.21 3.74 -2.38
C SER A 39 -16.18 4.25 -3.44
N PHE A 40 -15.65 4.91 -4.48
CA PHE A 40 -16.43 5.33 -5.64
C PHE A 40 -16.28 4.30 -6.75
N HIS A 41 -17.39 3.72 -7.19
CA HIS A 41 -17.38 2.74 -8.27
C HIS A 41 -17.59 3.44 -9.62
N PHE A 42 -16.55 3.48 -10.47
CA PHE A 42 -16.54 4.27 -11.71
C PHE A 42 -17.66 3.91 -12.71
N TRP A 43 -18.08 2.64 -12.76
CA TRP A 43 -19.08 2.17 -13.72
C TRP A 43 -20.52 2.44 -13.27
N THR A 44 -20.82 2.21 -11.99
CA THR A 44 -22.18 2.40 -11.44
C THR A 44 -22.39 3.80 -10.87
N LYS A 45 -21.31 4.57 -10.67
CA LYS A 45 -21.28 5.89 -10.01
C LYS A 45 -21.82 5.85 -8.58
N GLU A 46 -21.78 4.69 -7.94
CA GLU A 46 -22.27 4.48 -6.59
C GLU A 46 -21.15 4.62 -5.55
N HIS A 47 -21.55 5.01 -4.34
CA HIS A 47 -20.68 5.08 -3.18
C HIS A 47 -20.93 3.84 -2.31
N LEU A 48 -19.99 2.90 -2.33
CA LEU A 48 -20.06 1.67 -1.53
C LEU A 48 -19.19 1.81 -0.29
N PRO A 49 -19.64 1.34 0.89
CA PRO A 49 -18.81 1.34 2.09
C PRO A 49 -17.54 0.52 1.85
N LEU A 50 -16.38 1.09 2.20
CA LEU A 50 -15.08 0.43 2.05
C LEU A 50 -14.73 -0.26 3.38
N GLU A 51 -14.98 -1.56 3.46
CA GLU A 51 -14.55 -2.36 4.61
C GLU A 51 -13.24 -3.08 4.31
N ILE A 52 -12.16 -2.67 5.00
CA ILE A 52 -10.89 -3.38 4.97
C ILE A 52 -10.88 -4.43 6.09
N PRO A 53 -10.77 -5.73 5.76
CA PRO A 53 -10.67 -6.80 6.74
C PRO A 53 -9.57 -6.55 7.78
N GLU A 54 -9.80 -6.99 9.03
CA GLU A 54 -8.84 -6.82 10.13
C GLU A 54 -7.50 -7.56 9.95
N GLU A 55 -7.46 -8.49 9.01
CA GLU A 55 -6.26 -9.23 8.64
C GLU A 55 -5.19 -8.33 8.00
N TYR A 56 -5.58 -7.21 7.39
CA TYR A 56 -4.66 -6.27 6.75
C TYR A 56 -4.10 -5.27 7.76
N LYS A 57 -2.97 -5.65 8.36
CA LYS A 57 -2.31 -4.87 9.42
C LYS A 57 -1.28 -3.85 8.93
N TYR A 58 -0.71 -4.06 7.75
CA TYR A 58 0.40 -3.26 7.23
C TYR A 58 0.07 -2.64 5.87
N ALA A 59 0.52 -1.40 5.67
CA ALA A 59 0.51 -0.70 4.39
C ALA A 59 1.94 -0.62 3.83
N VAL A 60 2.06 -0.74 2.51
CA VAL A 60 3.31 -0.52 1.77
C VAL A 60 3.16 0.76 0.97
N ALA A 61 3.95 1.77 1.30
CA ALA A 61 4.00 3.03 0.57
C ALA A 61 5.17 3.00 -0.42
N ILE A 62 4.87 3.31 -1.69
CA ILE A 62 5.85 3.32 -2.77
C ILE A 62 5.97 4.76 -3.27
N ALA A 63 7.19 5.28 -3.30
CA ALA A 63 7.51 6.58 -3.85
C ALA A 63 8.00 6.41 -5.29
N ILE A 64 7.37 7.13 -6.21
CA ILE A 64 7.74 7.22 -7.62
C ILE A 64 8.22 8.65 -7.83
N GLU A 65 9.48 8.81 -8.25
CA GLU A 65 10.04 10.11 -8.55
C GLU A 65 9.41 10.68 -9.83
N MET A 66 9.09 11.97 -9.76
CA MET A 66 8.63 12.76 -10.90
C MET A 66 9.78 13.63 -11.38
N ASP A 67 9.80 13.93 -12.68
CA ASP A 67 10.77 14.88 -13.22
C ASP A 67 10.51 16.27 -12.64
N TYR A 68 11.52 16.85 -12.00
CA TYR A 68 11.44 18.18 -11.40
C TYR A 68 11.52 19.30 -12.45
N HIS A 69 12.06 19.02 -13.64
CA HIS A 69 12.36 20.02 -14.66
C HIS A 69 11.42 20.00 -15.88
N ALA A 70 10.38 19.16 -15.85
CA ALA A 70 9.40 19.03 -16.94
C ALA A 70 8.44 20.23 -17.05
#